data_AF-A0A562TCU7-F1
#
_entry.id   AF-A0A562TCU7-F1
#
_cell.length_a   1.000
_cell.length_b   1.000
_cell.length_c   1.000
_cell.angle_alpha   90.00
_cell.angle_beta   90.00
_cell.angle_gamma   90.00
#
_symmetry.space_group_name_H-M   'P 1'
#
loop_
_entity.id
_entity.type
_entity.pdbx_description
1 polymer ?
#
loop_
_entity_poly.entity_id
_entity_poly.type
_entity_poly.pdbx_seq_one_letter_code
_entity_poly.pdbx_strand_id
1 'polypeptide(L)' 'MGNIFNDDFRDFIQALNNHNVEYIVVGGYAVILHGYRRPTGDMDIWVNPTRENYEKLVKAFCLSASYI' A
#
# COMPACT_ATOMS: atom_id res chain seq x y z
N MET A 1 16.55 17.60 -2.47
CA MET A 1 16.01 16.47 -1.69
C MET A 1 14.86 15.91 -2.49
N GLY A 2 15.00 14.72 -3.08
CA GLY A 2 13.91 14.11 -3.82
C GLY A 2 12.75 13.85 -2.86
N ASN A 3 11.54 14.28 -3.23
CA ASN A 3 10.35 13.99 -2.46
C ASN A 3 10.21 12.46 -2.38
N ILE A 4 10.56 11.89 -1.23
CA ILE A 4 10.49 10.45 -0.93
C ILE A 4 9.04 9.96 -0.83
N PHE A 5 8.08 10.87 -0.90
CA PHE A 5 6.66 10.56 -0.89
C PHE A 5 6.12 10.79 -2.29
N ASN A 6 6.22 9.74 -3.13
CA ASN A 6 5.44 9.66 -4.35
C ASN A 6 3.95 9.67 -3.95
N ASP A 7 3.17 10.58 -4.53
CA ASP A 7 1.74 10.71 -4.23
C ASP A 7 0.98 9.42 -4.59
N ASP A 8 1.39 8.69 -5.64
CA ASP A 8 0.80 7.39 -6.00
C ASP A 8 0.93 6.37 -4.86
N PHE A 9 2.08 6.35 -4.17
CA PHE A 9 2.29 5.45 -3.03
C PHE A 9 1.49 5.89 -1.81
N ARG A 10 1.31 7.19 -1.61
CA ARG A 10 0.44 7.71 -0.55
C ARG A 10 -1.01 7.31 -0.81
N ASP A 11 -1.49 7.48 -2.04
CA ASP A 11 -2.85 7.13 -2.44
C ASP A 11 -3.09 5.62 -2.33
N PHE A 12 -2.11 4.80 -2.72
CA PHE A 12 -2.15 3.36 -2.53
C PHE A 12 -2.32 2.97 -1.05
N ILE A 13 -1.49 3.53 -0.16
CA ILE A 13 -1.56 3.30 1.29
C ILE A 13 -2.89 3.79 1.87
N GLN A 14 -3.38 4.95 1.40
CA GLN A 14 -4.66 5.49 1.82
C GLN A 14 -5.83 4.59 1.41
N ALA A 15 -5.80 3.99 0.21
CA ALA A 15 -6.81 3.05 -0.25
C ALA A 15 -6.89 1.80 0.65
N LEU A 16 -5.73 1.25 1.05
CA LEU A 16 -5.64 0.13 1.99
C LEU A 16 -6.21 0.51 3.38
N ASN A 17 -5.84 1.69 3.89
CA ASN A 17 -6.30 2.20 5.18
C ASN A 17 -7.82 2.40 5.20
N ASN A 18 -8.39 2.99 4.15
CA ASN A 18 -9.83 3.24 4.03
C ASN A 18 -10.66 1.94 4.08
N HIS A 19 -10.07 0.82 3.67
CA HIS A 19 -10.72 -0.50 3.66
C HIS A 19 -10.30 -1.40 4.83
N ASN A 20 -9.52 -0.88 5.78
CA ASN A 20 -8.99 -1.62 6.93
C ASN A 20 -8.25 -2.91 6.54
N VAL A 21 -7.52 -2.86 5.41
CA VAL A 21 -6.66 -3.97 4.99
C VAL A 21 -5.54 -4.13 6.01
N GLU A 22 -5.26 -5.36 6.39
CA GLU A 22 -4.16 -5.74 7.28
C GLU A 22 -2.90 -5.97 6.43
N TYR A 23 -1.96 -5.05 6.53
CA TYR A 23 -0.71 -5.08 5.78
C TYR A 23 0.45 -4.47 6.58
N ILE A 24 1.67 -4.74 6.13
CA ILE A 24 2.89 -4.07 6.58
C ILE A 24 3.71 -3.63 5.37
N VAL A 25 4.40 -2.49 5.49
CA VAL A 25 5.38 -2.03 4.50
C VAL A 25 6.66 -2.83 4.68
N VAL A 26 7.19 -3.39 3.59
CA VAL A 26 8.44 -4.16 3.58
C VAL A 26 9.40 -3.60 2.53
N GLY A 27 10.57 -4.24 2.38
CA GLY A 27 11.51 -3.88 1.33
C GLY A 27 12.15 -2.50 1.48
N GLY A 28 12.38 -1.84 0.34
CA GLY A 28 13.17 -0.61 0.26
C GLY A 28 12.59 0.57 1.04
N TYR A 29 11.27 0.75 0.97
CA TYR A 29 10.58 1.82 1.70
C TYR A 29 10.65 1.63 3.21
N ALA A 30 10.50 0.40 3.71
CA ALA A 30 10.64 0.13 5.14
C ALA A 30 12.03 0.55 5.65
N VAL A 31 13.09 0.21 4.91
CA VAL A 31 14.47 0.59 5.25
C VAL A 31 14.66 2.12 5.27
N ILE A 32 14.09 2.83 4.29
CA ILE A 32 14.13 4.30 4.21
C ILE A 32 13.40 4.93 5.40
N LEU A 33 12.21 4.44 5.74
CA LEU A 33 11.41 4.92 6.87
C LEU A 33 12.10 4.69 8.22
N HIS A 34 12.96 3.66 8.32
CA HIS A 34 13.82 3.42 9.48
C HIS A 34 15.17 4.16 9.45
N GLY A 35 15.33 5.14 8.57
CA GLY A 35 16.44 6.11 8.60
C GLY A 35 17.63 5.77 7.70
N TYR A 36 17.59 4.66 6.96
CA TYR A 36 18.66 4.32 6.02
C TYR A 36 18.33 4.75 4.59
N ARG A 37 19.02 5.78 4.11
CA ARG A 37 18.82 6.28 2.74
C ARG A 37 19.41 5.32 1.70
N ARG A 38 18.55 4.82 0.81
CA ARG A 38 18.93 4.07 -0.39
C ARG A 38 18.00 4.42 -1.56
N PRO A 39 18.43 4.23 -2.81
CA PRO A 39 17.51 4.32 -3.95
C PRO A 39 16.53 3.13 -3.94
N THR A 40 15.26 3.39 -4.27
CA THR A 40 14.24 2.39 -4.56
C THR A 40 13.25 3.01 -5.55
N GLY A 41 12.68 2.20 -6.44
CA GLY A 41 11.72 2.68 -7.46
C GLY A 41 10.29 2.21 -7.21
N ASP A 42 10.11 1.35 -6.24
CA ASP A 42 8.95 0.53 -5.95
C ASP A 42 8.60 0.57 -4.46
N MET A 43 7.39 0.12 -4.14
CA MET A 43 6.92 -0.09 -2.77
C MET A 43 6.43 -1.53 -2.64
N ASP A 44 6.99 -2.25 -1.68
CA ASP A 44 6.60 -3.61 -1.37
C ASP A 44 5.69 -3.64 -0.14
N ILE A 45 4.62 -4.43 -0.21
CA ILE A 45 3.63 -4.57 0.84
C ILE A 45 3.40 -6.05 1.09
N TRP A 46 3.48 -6.46 2.36
CA TRP A 46 3.03 -7.79 2.77
C TRP A 46 1.62 -7.69 3.34
N VAL A 47 0.73 -8.55 2.87
CA VAL A 47 -0.69 -8.57 3.25
C VAL A 47 -0.96 -9.82 4.07
N ASN A 48 -1.71 -9.70 5.18
CA ASN A 48 -2.09 -10.85 6.00
C ASN A 48 -2.93 -11.83 5.14
N PRO A 49 -2.50 -13.09 4.92
CA PRO A 49 -3.10 -14.00 3.95
C PRO A 49 -4.35 -14.71 4.48
N THR A 50 -5.31 -13.94 4.98
CA THR A 50 -6.64 -14.43 5.36
C THR A 50 -7.64 -14.12 4.26
N ARG A 51 -8.70 -14.92 4.19
CA ARG A 51 -9.77 -14.73 3.20
C ARG A 51 -10.45 -13.37 3.39
N GLU A 52 -10.74 -13.04 4.65
CA GLU A 52 -11.41 -11.81 5.05
C GLU A 52 -10.58 -10.59 4.65
N ASN A 53 -9.26 -10.66 4.81
CA ASN A 53 -8.38 -9.56 4.44
C ASN A 53 -8.22 -9.42 2.93
N TYR A 54 -8.24 -10.53 2.19
CA TYR A 54 -8.27 -10.50 0.72
C TYR A 54 -9.54 -9.83 0.19
N GLU A 55 -10.70 -10.07 0.82
CA GLU A 55 -11.95 -9.39 0.46
C GLU A 55 -11.86 -7.87 0.69
N LYS A 56 -11.21 -7.42 1.77
CA LYS A 56 -10.93 -6.00 2.00
C LYS A 56 -9.99 -5.43 0.94
N LEU A 57 -8.93 -6.17 0.59
CA LEU A 57 -7.96 -5.78 -0.43
C LEU A 57 -8.63 -5.60 -1.80
N VAL A 58 -9.50 -6.53 -2.19
CA VAL A 58 -10.27 -6.43 -3.44
C VAL A 58 -11.15 -5.18 -3.40
N LYS A 59 -11.88 -4.93 -2.32
CA LYS A 59 -12.72 -3.72 -2.20
C LYS A 59 -11.91 -2.43 -2.32
N ALA A 60 -10.67 -2.41 -1.86
CA ALA A 60 -9.79 -1.24 -1.93
C ALA A 60 -9.48 -0.78 -3.36
N PHE A 61 -9.50 -1.69 -4.34
CA PHE A 61 -9.10 -1.40 -5.72
C PHE A 61 -10.13 -1.81 -6.78
N CYS A 62 -11.22 -2.47 -6.39
CA CYS A 62 -12.31 -2.78 -7.30
C CYS A 62 -13.19 -1.55 -7.45
N LEU A 63 -13.36 -1.05 -8.67
CA LEU A 63 -14.36 -0.04 -8.96
C LEU A 63 -15.73 -0.63 -8.60
N SER A 64 -16.48 0.05 -7.73
CA SER A 64 -17.90 -0.26 -7.57
C SER A 64 -18.52 -0.18 -8.96
N ALA A 65 -18.97 -1.32 -9.49
CA ALA A 65 -19.78 -1.36 -10.70
C ALA A 65 -21.14 -0.73 -10.38
N SER A 66 -21.17 0.60 -10.25
CA SER A 66 -22.37 1.39 -10.23
C SER A 66 -22.63 1.80 -11.68
N TYR A 67 -23.31 0.90 -12.41
CA TYR A 67 -23.99 1.00 -13.71
C TYR A 67 -23.72 -0.23 -14.57
N ILE A 68 -24.49 -1.30 -14.35
CA ILE A 68 -25.17 -2.06 -15.42
C ILE A 68 -26.57 -2.40 -14.88
#